data_AF-A0AA35CJF2-F1
#
_entry.id   AF-A0AA35CJF2-F1
#
_cell.length_a   1.000
_cell.length_b   1.000
_cell.length_c   1.000
_cell.angle_alpha   90.00
_cell.angle_beta   90.00
_cell.angle_gamma   90.00
#
_symmetry.space_group_name_H-M   'P 1'
#
loop_
_entity.id
_entity.type
_entity.pdbx_description
1 polymer ?
#
loop_
_entity_poly.entity_id
_entity_poly.type
_entity_poly.pdbx_seq_one_letter_code
_entity_poly.pdbx_strand_id
1 'polypeptide(L)'
;MKTRVGMDLILGSILLAVALVLGLSVDRPARAATINVSATLKPKIVLTMPDSAANFGALDPGVAGSDSVAGNVKANVTWTLTYSATDLSDGTNIVSISNMTYQGTNIATPQTFSTLGGTIYSAQPPTPNNGFDFTHTYTLTFPWAAVPSTYTGTVTYTATQ
;
A
#
# COMPACT_ATOMS: atom_id res chain seq x y z
N MET A 1 -25.02 85.67 56.04
CA MET A 1 -26.01 84.84 55.33
C MET A 1 -26.43 85.60 54.07
N LYS A 2 -26.19 84.98 52.90
CA LYS A 2 -26.70 85.29 51.53
C LYS A 2 -26.36 86.67 50.90
N THR A 3 -25.29 86.75 50.09
CA THR A 3 -25.19 86.63 48.58
C THR A 3 -25.83 87.81 47.84
N ARG A 4 -25.07 88.81 47.34
CA ARG A 4 -24.30 88.89 46.05
C ARG A 4 -25.06 88.33 44.85
N VAL A 5 -25.18 89.13 43.78
CA VAL A 5 -24.55 88.94 42.44
C VAL A 5 -24.94 90.14 41.56
N GLY A 6 -23.96 90.95 41.18
CA GLY A 6 -24.01 91.78 39.98
C GLY A 6 -23.40 90.97 38.83
N MET A 7 -23.95 91.13 37.62
CA MET A 7 -23.45 90.45 36.43
C MET A 7 -23.06 91.51 35.41
N ASP A 8 -21.75 91.71 35.35
CA ASP A 8 -21.02 92.48 34.37
C ASP A 8 -20.53 91.51 33.28
N LEU A 9 -20.64 91.96 32.02
CA LEU A 9 -19.52 91.97 31.06
C LEU A 9 -19.22 90.73 30.14
N ILE A 10 -19.31 91.01 28.83
CA ILE A 10 -18.34 90.72 27.73
C ILE A 10 -18.33 89.39 26.92
N LEU A 11 -18.36 89.62 25.58
CA LEU A 11 -17.73 88.98 24.41
C LEU A 11 -17.53 87.45 24.32
N GLY A 12 -17.74 86.92 23.12
CA GLY A 12 -17.02 85.70 22.67
C GLY A 12 -17.51 85.10 21.36
N SER A 13 -16.94 85.55 20.25
CA SER A 13 -17.00 84.98 18.89
C SER A 13 -16.68 83.48 18.82
N ILE A 14 -17.38 82.71 17.96
CA ILE A 14 -17.01 81.33 17.61
C ILE A 14 -16.85 81.19 16.09
N LEU A 15 -15.59 80.99 15.67
CA LEU A 15 -15.19 80.52 14.36
C LEU A 15 -15.69 79.09 14.13
N LEU A 16 -16.29 78.83 12.97
CA LEU A 16 -16.63 77.48 12.52
C LEU A 16 -15.40 76.84 11.85
N ALA A 17 -14.72 75.95 12.57
CA ALA A 17 -13.67 75.08 12.03
C ALA A 17 -14.30 73.79 11.48
N VAL A 18 -14.26 73.59 10.16
CA VAL A 18 -14.61 72.31 9.52
C VAL A 18 -13.41 71.38 9.68
N ALA A 19 -13.46 70.50 10.69
CA ALA A 19 -12.45 69.47 10.91
C ALA A 19 -12.58 68.39 9.82
N LEU A 20 -11.55 68.29 8.99
CA LEU A 20 -11.33 67.21 8.04
C LEU A 20 -11.25 65.87 8.79
N VAL A 21 -12.29 65.05 8.69
CA VAL A 21 -12.29 63.67 9.18
C VAL A 21 -11.42 62.85 8.20
N LEU A 22 -10.11 62.86 8.44
CA LEU A 22 -9.21 61.85 7.90
C LEU A 22 -9.67 60.51 8.47
N GLY A 23 -10.31 59.70 7.63
CA GLY A 23 -10.69 58.33 7.95
C GLY A 23 -9.46 57.56 8.38
N LEU A 24 -9.33 57.34 9.69
CA LEU A 24 -8.39 56.40 10.28
C LEU A 24 -8.83 55.00 9.86
N SER A 25 -8.33 54.53 8.72
CA SER A 25 -8.27 53.09 8.44
C SER A 25 -7.33 52.48 9.46
N VAL A 26 -7.90 52.00 10.58
CA VAL A 26 -7.21 51.20 11.58
C VAL A 26 -6.79 49.89 10.92
N ASP A 27 -5.53 49.85 10.49
CA ASP A 27 -4.84 48.63 10.07
C ASP A 27 -4.83 47.68 11.26
N ARG A 28 -5.67 46.63 11.22
CA ARG A 28 -5.66 45.59 12.25
C ARG A 28 -4.49 44.66 11.93
N PRO A 29 -3.45 44.56 12.79
CA PRO A 29 -2.36 43.64 12.53
C PRO A 29 -2.92 42.22 12.45
N ALA A 30 -2.69 41.54 11.33
CA ALA A 30 -3.01 40.13 11.19
C ALA A 30 -2.26 39.35 12.28
N ARG A 31 -2.99 38.78 13.24
CA ARG A 31 -2.42 37.92 14.27
C ARG A 31 -2.29 36.52 13.70
N ALA A 32 -1.08 36.18 13.26
CA ALA A 32 -0.75 34.81 12.89
C ALA A 32 -0.28 34.04 14.13
N ALA A 33 -0.76 32.81 14.29
CA ALA A 33 -0.22 31.84 15.24
C ALA A 33 0.24 30.63 14.44
N THR A 34 1.46 30.15 14.71
CA THR A 34 2.01 28.95 14.08
C THR A 34 1.73 27.76 15.00
N ILE A 35 1.13 26.70 14.46
CA ILE A 35 1.01 25.41 15.14
C ILE A 35 1.96 24.41 14.49
N ASN A 36 2.67 23.65 15.31
CA ASN A 36 3.46 22.53 14.84
C ASN A 36 2.55 21.30 14.75
N VAL A 37 2.45 20.71 13.56
CA VAL A 37 1.70 19.47 13.31
C VAL A 37 2.71 18.38 12.98
N SER A 38 2.65 17.26 13.67
CA SER A 38 3.50 16.09 13.41
C SER A 38 2.67 14.80 13.37
N ALA A 39 3.11 13.86 12.53
CA ALA A 39 2.55 12.53 12.42
C ALA A 39 3.66 11.53 12.06
N THR A 40 3.51 10.27 12.49
CA THR A 40 4.46 9.19 12.16
C THR A 40 3.73 8.11 11.37
N LEU A 41 4.23 7.82 10.16
CA LEU A 41 3.72 6.73 9.33
C LEU A 41 4.47 5.43 9.67
N LYS A 42 3.73 4.34 9.88
CA LYS A 42 4.33 3.01 10.12
C LYS A 42 4.53 2.25 8.80
N PRO A 43 5.56 1.38 8.69
CA PRO A 43 5.66 0.41 7.60
C PRO A 43 4.43 -0.49 7.54
N LYS A 44 3.96 -0.78 6.33
CA LYS A 44 2.83 -1.67 6.07
C LYS A 44 3.04 -2.35 4.72
N ILE A 45 2.87 -3.67 4.72
CA ILE A 45 2.84 -4.53 3.53
C ILE A 45 1.52 -5.31 3.59
N VAL A 46 0.84 -5.42 2.46
CA VAL A 46 -0.37 -6.24 2.29
C VAL A 46 -0.18 -7.08 1.03
N LEU A 47 -0.18 -8.40 1.21
CA LEU A 47 -0.22 -9.38 0.12
C LEU A 47 -1.65 -9.88 -0.01
N THR A 48 -2.20 -9.84 -1.21
CA THR A 48 -3.53 -10.37 -1.54
C THR A 48 -3.39 -11.42 -2.62
N MET A 49 -3.94 -12.61 -2.39
CA MET A 49 -4.04 -13.70 -3.36
C MET A 49 -5.54 -13.91 -3.65
N PRO A 50 -6.07 -13.42 -4.79
CA PRO A 50 -7.48 -13.61 -5.13
C PRO A 50 -7.82 -15.07 -5.45
N ASP A 51 -6.85 -15.84 -5.95
CA ASP A 51 -7.02 -17.25 -6.26
C ASP A 51 -6.77 -18.11 -5.02
N SER A 52 -7.67 -19.07 -4.77
CA SER A 52 -7.56 -19.99 -3.64
C SER A 52 -6.80 -21.28 -3.97
N ALA A 53 -6.62 -21.60 -5.25
CA ALA A 53 -5.95 -22.81 -5.71
C ALA A 53 -5.50 -22.68 -7.18
N ALA A 54 -4.45 -23.41 -7.55
CA ALA A 54 -4.16 -23.78 -8.93
C ALA A 54 -4.73 -25.18 -9.18
N ASN A 55 -5.50 -25.35 -10.26
CA ASN A 55 -6.13 -26.61 -10.63
C ASN A 55 -5.75 -27.01 -12.06
N PHE A 56 -4.92 -28.04 -12.16
CA PHE A 56 -4.46 -28.58 -13.45
C PHE A 56 -5.42 -29.59 -14.09
N GLY A 57 -6.52 -29.95 -13.41
CA GLY A 57 -7.45 -30.97 -13.89
C GLY A 57 -6.81 -32.37 -13.96
N ALA A 58 -7.33 -33.20 -14.86
CA ALA A 58 -6.75 -34.51 -15.14
C ALA A 58 -5.57 -34.36 -16.11
N LEU A 59 -4.41 -34.90 -15.76
CA LEU A 59 -3.21 -34.87 -16.58
C LEU A 59 -2.74 -36.28 -16.92
N ASP A 60 -2.33 -36.47 -18.17
CA ASP A 60 -1.62 -37.68 -18.59
C ASP A 60 -0.15 -37.63 -18.11
N PRO A 61 0.44 -38.76 -17.69
CA PRO A 61 1.85 -38.80 -17.30
C PRO A 61 2.78 -38.36 -18.44
N GLY A 62 3.78 -37.55 -18.12
CA GLY A 62 4.74 -36.99 -19.07
C GLY A 62 4.20 -35.82 -19.90
N VAL A 63 2.92 -35.47 -19.78
CA VAL A 63 2.32 -34.30 -20.43
C VAL A 63 2.27 -33.15 -19.43
N ALA A 64 2.68 -31.96 -19.87
CA ALA A 64 2.64 -30.75 -19.05
C ALA A 64 1.22 -30.17 -19.04
N GLY A 65 0.69 -29.93 -17.84
CA GLY A 65 -0.50 -29.10 -17.61
C GLY A 65 -0.09 -27.71 -17.12
N SER A 66 -0.90 -26.69 -17.38
CA SER A 66 -0.64 -25.33 -16.92
C SER A 66 -1.88 -24.67 -16.32
N ASP A 67 -1.66 -23.84 -15.31
CA ASP A 67 -2.68 -22.97 -14.71
C ASP A 67 -2.03 -21.66 -14.25
N SER A 68 -2.80 -20.62 -13.95
CA SER A 68 -2.28 -19.33 -13.53
C SER A 68 -2.78 -18.93 -12.14
N VAL A 69 -1.88 -18.34 -11.35
CA VAL A 69 -2.18 -17.77 -10.04
C VAL A 69 -1.79 -16.29 -10.06
N ALA A 70 -2.71 -15.43 -9.65
CA ALA A 70 -2.49 -13.99 -9.53
C ALA A 70 -2.30 -13.57 -8.07
N GLY A 71 -1.68 -12.41 -7.89
CA GLY A 71 -1.57 -11.75 -6.60
C GLY A 71 -1.24 -10.27 -6.72
N ASN A 72 -1.40 -9.55 -5.61
CA ASN A 72 -1.10 -8.13 -5.50
C ASN A 72 -0.32 -7.84 -4.20
N VAL A 73 0.76 -7.07 -4.30
CA VAL A 73 1.52 -6.57 -3.14
C VAL A 73 1.41 -5.05 -3.04
N LYS A 74 0.81 -4.56 -1.95
CA LYS A 74 0.73 -3.13 -1.63
C LYS A 74 1.62 -2.80 -0.44
N ALA A 75 2.65 -1.98 -0.65
CA ALA A 75 3.63 -1.63 0.37
C ALA A 75 3.98 -0.13 0.38
N ASN A 76 4.26 0.45 1.55
CA ASN A 76 4.86 1.79 1.67
C ASN A 76 6.37 1.76 1.97
N VAL A 77 6.98 0.59 1.90
CA VAL A 77 8.41 0.32 2.08
C VAL A 77 8.89 -0.59 0.95
N THR A 78 10.21 -0.66 0.75
CA THR A 78 10.83 -1.69 -0.09
C THR A 78 10.45 -3.08 0.43
N TRP A 79 10.26 -4.04 -0.46
CA TRP A 79 9.81 -5.38 -0.09
C TRP A 79 10.42 -6.48 -0.95
N THR A 80 10.33 -7.70 -0.45
CA THR A 80 10.74 -8.95 -1.10
C THR A 80 9.59 -9.94 -1.04
N LEU A 81 9.32 -10.64 -2.15
CA LEU A 81 8.35 -11.73 -2.21
C LEU A 81 9.08 -13.06 -2.30
N THR A 82 8.81 -13.92 -1.33
CA THR A 82 9.32 -15.29 -1.26
C THR A 82 8.17 -16.29 -1.33
N TYR A 83 8.51 -17.54 -1.57
CA TYR A 83 7.59 -18.66 -1.42
C TYR A 83 8.21 -19.76 -0.56
N SER A 84 7.35 -20.56 0.07
CA SER A 84 7.66 -21.92 0.53
C SER A 84 6.67 -22.90 -0.11
N ALA A 85 7.06 -24.17 -0.26
CA ALA A 85 6.20 -25.15 -0.90
C ALA A 85 6.33 -26.54 -0.26
N THR A 86 5.30 -27.36 -0.41
CA THR A 86 5.33 -28.79 -0.06
C THR A 86 5.30 -29.64 -1.32
N ASP A 87 5.79 -30.86 -1.22
CA ASP A 87 5.55 -31.86 -2.26
C ASP A 87 4.05 -32.15 -2.43
N LEU A 88 3.70 -32.67 -3.60
CA LEU A 88 2.35 -33.08 -3.94
C LEU A 88 2.11 -34.49 -3.39
N SER A 89 1.03 -34.68 -2.64
CA SER A 89 0.70 -35.96 -1.97
C SER A 89 -0.76 -36.32 -2.13
N ASP A 90 -1.02 -37.62 -2.33
CA ASP A 90 -2.36 -38.21 -2.24
C ASP A 90 -2.62 -38.87 -0.86
N GLY A 91 -1.70 -38.66 0.10
CA GLY A 91 -1.70 -39.26 1.42
C GLY A 91 -0.80 -40.49 1.57
N THR A 92 -0.46 -41.18 0.46
CA THR A 92 0.42 -42.36 0.47
C THR A 92 1.64 -42.19 -0.44
N ASN A 93 1.40 -41.69 -1.65
CA ASN A 93 2.39 -41.46 -2.68
C ASN A 93 2.78 -39.98 -2.70
N ILE A 94 4.05 -39.72 -3.03
CA ILE A 94 4.59 -38.36 -3.11
C ILE A 94 5.13 -38.11 -4.52
N VAL A 95 4.76 -36.96 -5.08
CA VAL A 95 5.35 -36.41 -6.30
C VAL A 95 6.07 -35.13 -5.91
N SER A 96 7.37 -35.05 -6.21
CA SER A 96 8.15 -33.89 -5.81
C SER A 96 7.61 -32.61 -6.45
N ILE A 97 7.56 -31.53 -5.68
CA ILE A 97 7.21 -30.18 -6.16
C ILE A 97 8.17 -29.68 -7.24
N SER A 98 9.37 -30.28 -7.35
CA SER A 98 10.34 -29.98 -8.41
C SER A 98 9.86 -30.36 -9.81
N ASN A 99 8.78 -31.15 -9.93
CA ASN A 99 8.09 -31.39 -11.19
C ASN A 99 7.16 -30.23 -11.60
N MET A 100 7.04 -29.20 -10.75
CA MET A 100 6.30 -27.98 -11.01
C MET A 100 7.26 -26.81 -11.23
N THR A 101 6.94 -25.99 -12.22
CA THR A 101 7.63 -24.73 -12.50
C THR A 101 6.65 -23.57 -12.43
N TYR A 102 7.16 -22.36 -12.27
CA TYR A 102 6.42 -21.12 -12.41
C TYR A 102 7.15 -20.14 -13.32
N GLN A 103 6.38 -19.35 -14.04
CA GLN A 103 6.87 -18.23 -14.83
C GLN A 103 5.92 -17.04 -14.65
N GLY A 104 6.49 -15.85 -14.45
CA GLY A 104 5.73 -14.61 -14.33
C GLY A 104 6.13 -13.58 -15.36
N THR A 105 5.39 -12.48 -15.45
CA THR A 105 5.62 -11.39 -16.40
C THR A 105 7.06 -10.84 -16.40
N ASN A 106 7.70 -10.84 -15.22
CA ASN A 106 9.08 -10.35 -15.04
C ASN A 106 10.09 -11.48 -14.75
N ILE A 107 9.73 -12.73 -15.04
CA ILE A 107 10.57 -13.91 -14.85
C ILE A 107 10.80 -14.52 -16.23
N ALA A 108 11.94 -14.18 -16.84
CA ALA A 108 12.22 -14.50 -18.24
C ALA A 108 12.23 -16.02 -18.53
N THR A 109 12.67 -16.82 -17.57
CA THR A 109 12.77 -18.28 -17.70
C THR A 109 11.96 -18.99 -16.63
N PRO A 110 11.25 -20.09 -16.96
CA PRO A 110 10.57 -20.89 -15.95
C PRO A 110 11.51 -21.28 -14.81
N GLN A 111 11.05 -21.08 -13.58
CA GLN A 111 11.76 -21.43 -12.37
C GLN A 111 11.12 -22.67 -11.75
N THR A 112 11.94 -23.59 -11.27
CA THR A 112 11.46 -24.80 -10.59
C THR A 112 11.11 -24.50 -9.14
N PHE A 113 9.97 -25.01 -8.67
CA PHE A 113 9.64 -24.95 -7.25
C PHE A 113 10.53 -25.89 -6.43
N SER A 114 10.83 -25.49 -5.20
CA SER A 114 11.58 -26.30 -4.24
C SER A 114 10.90 -26.28 -2.88
N THR A 115 11.01 -27.38 -2.12
CA THR A 115 10.55 -27.46 -0.73
C THR A 115 11.36 -26.56 0.21
N LEU A 116 12.56 -26.15 -0.20
CA LEU A 116 13.36 -25.15 0.52
C LEU A 116 12.81 -23.71 0.37
N GLY A 117 11.86 -23.51 -0.55
CA GLY A 117 11.37 -22.20 -0.91
C GLY A 117 12.31 -21.44 -1.85
N GLY A 118 11.98 -20.17 -2.09
CA GLY A 118 12.79 -19.31 -2.92
C GLY A 118 12.32 -17.86 -2.95
N THR A 119 13.17 -16.99 -3.48
CA THR A 119 12.85 -15.57 -3.72
C THR A 119 12.36 -15.39 -5.14
N ILE A 120 11.19 -14.76 -5.30
CA ILE A 120 10.56 -14.48 -6.58
C ILE A 120 10.91 -13.07 -7.04
N TYR A 121 10.64 -12.10 -6.16
CA TYR A 121 10.96 -10.70 -6.38
C TYR A 121 11.82 -10.19 -5.23
N SER A 122 12.94 -9.58 -5.57
CA SER A 122 13.93 -9.03 -4.64
C SER A 122 13.87 -7.52 -4.66
N ALA A 123 13.95 -6.89 -3.48
CA ALA A 123 14.16 -5.45 -3.29
C ALA A 123 13.26 -4.57 -4.17
N GLN A 124 11.98 -4.94 -4.28
CA GLN A 124 11.01 -4.18 -5.05
C GLN A 124 10.70 -2.85 -4.38
N PRO A 125 10.55 -1.76 -5.15
CA PRO A 125 10.25 -0.45 -4.60
C PRO A 125 8.87 -0.42 -3.90
N PRO A 126 8.61 0.58 -3.04
CA PRO A 126 7.27 0.80 -2.48
C PRO A 126 6.18 0.90 -3.55
N THR A 127 5.02 0.30 -3.28
CA THR A 127 3.85 0.22 -4.17
C THR A 127 2.57 0.77 -3.50
N PRO A 128 2.55 2.04 -3.03
CA PRO A 128 1.54 2.53 -2.10
C PRO A 128 0.16 2.79 -2.71
N ASN A 129 0.06 2.90 -4.04
CA ASN A 129 -1.19 3.25 -4.73
C ASN A 129 -2.00 1.99 -5.05
N ASN A 130 -1.74 1.39 -6.21
CA ASN A 130 -2.49 0.24 -6.73
C ASN A 130 -1.85 -1.11 -6.37
N GLY A 131 -0.71 -1.08 -5.65
CA GLY A 131 0.10 -2.28 -5.43
C GLY A 131 0.92 -2.66 -6.67
N PHE A 132 1.53 -3.83 -6.58
CA PHE A 132 2.24 -4.52 -7.65
C PHE A 132 1.47 -5.80 -7.95
N ASP A 133 0.82 -5.83 -9.12
CA ASP A 133 0.15 -7.02 -9.62
C ASP A 133 1.17 -7.98 -10.22
N PHE A 134 1.01 -9.26 -9.91
CA PHE A 134 1.76 -10.32 -10.54
C PHE A 134 0.83 -11.46 -10.93
N THR A 135 1.22 -12.17 -11.99
CA THR A 135 0.61 -13.43 -12.41
C THR A 135 1.72 -14.42 -12.66
N HIS A 136 1.61 -15.60 -12.07
CA HIS A 136 2.50 -16.72 -12.30
C HIS A 136 1.74 -17.83 -13.01
N THR A 137 2.18 -18.19 -14.20
CA THR A 137 1.76 -19.42 -14.86
C THR A 137 2.55 -20.57 -14.26
N TYR A 138 1.86 -21.48 -13.62
CA TYR A 138 2.42 -22.74 -13.15
C TYR A 138 2.35 -23.77 -14.27
N THR A 139 3.36 -24.62 -14.35
CA THR A 139 3.39 -25.77 -15.24
C THR A 139 3.79 -27.00 -14.45
N LEU A 140 2.98 -28.06 -14.50
CA LEU A 140 3.18 -29.31 -13.76
C LEU A 140 3.23 -30.47 -14.74
N THR A 141 4.22 -31.35 -14.58
CA THR A 141 4.31 -32.61 -15.34
C THR A 141 4.40 -33.79 -14.38
N PHE A 142 3.43 -34.69 -14.39
CA PHE A 142 3.51 -35.91 -13.58
C PHE A 142 4.50 -36.91 -14.20
N PRO A 143 5.42 -37.51 -13.43
CA PRO A 143 6.30 -38.55 -13.94
C PRO A 143 5.50 -39.84 -14.22
N TRP A 144 5.96 -40.65 -15.17
CA TRP A 144 5.34 -41.95 -15.51
C TRP A 144 5.27 -42.94 -14.34
N ALA A 145 6.13 -42.77 -13.34
CA ALA A 145 6.13 -43.59 -12.14
C ALA A 145 5.07 -43.16 -11.09
N ALA A 146 4.41 -42.01 -11.28
CA ALA A 146 3.34 -41.58 -10.40
C ALA A 146 2.12 -42.49 -10.55
N VAL A 147 1.49 -42.83 -9.44
CA VAL A 147 0.28 -43.65 -9.42
C VAL A 147 -0.92 -42.78 -9.79
N PRO A 148 -1.88 -43.24 -10.61
CA PRO A 148 -3.10 -42.48 -10.89
C PRO A 148 -3.87 -42.17 -9.60
N SER A 149 -3.93 -40.89 -9.23
CA SER A 149 -4.54 -40.42 -7.98
C SER A 149 -4.75 -38.90 -8.03
N THR A 150 -5.31 -38.33 -6.95
CA THR A 150 -5.39 -36.87 -6.77
C THR A 150 -4.30 -36.43 -5.79
N TYR A 151 -3.32 -35.70 -6.30
CA TYR A 151 -2.24 -35.16 -5.49
C TYR A 151 -2.50 -33.70 -5.13
N THR A 152 -2.24 -33.34 -3.88
CA THR A 152 -2.39 -31.97 -3.36
C THR A 152 -1.11 -31.51 -2.68
N GLY A 153 -0.83 -30.21 -2.75
CA GLY A 153 0.28 -29.58 -2.08
C GLY A 153 0.00 -28.09 -1.90
N THR A 154 0.85 -27.40 -1.16
CA THR A 154 0.68 -25.98 -0.86
C THR A 154 1.88 -25.19 -1.35
N VAL A 155 1.63 -24.03 -1.96
CA VAL A 155 2.63 -22.98 -2.20
C VAL A 155 2.20 -21.76 -1.39
N THR A 156 3.01 -21.36 -0.42
CA THR A 156 2.74 -20.22 0.45
C THR A 156 3.59 -19.04 0.03
N TYR A 157 2.96 -17.92 -0.32
CA TYR A 157 3.64 -16.67 -0.64
C TYR A 157 3.80 -15.80 0.61
N THR A 158 4.97 -15.17 0.76
CA THR A 158 5.25 -14.23 1.86
C THR A 158 5.90 -12.97 1.32
N ALA A 159 5.32 -11.81 1.66
CA ALA A 159 5.91 -10.51 1.36
C ALA A 159 6.48 -9.89 2.65
N THR A 160 7.77 -9.57 2.65
CA THR A 160 8.47 -8.97 3.80
C THR A 160 9.22 -7.71 3.39
N GLN A 161 9.58 -6.88 4.38
CA GLN A 161 10.52 -5.78 4.19
C GLN A 161 11.96 -6.31 4.11
#